data_AF-A0A7R9EZJ3-F1
#
_entry.id   AF-A0A7R9EZJ3-F1
#
_cell.length_a   1.000
_cell.length_b   1.000
_cell.length_c   1.000
_cell.angle_alpha   90.00
_cell.angle_beta   90.00
_cell.angle_gamma   90.00
#
_symmetry.space_group_name_H-M   'P 1'
#
loop_
_entity.id
_entity.type
_entity.pdbx_description
1 polymer ?
#
loop_
_entity_poly.entity_id
_entity_poly.type
_entity_poly.pdbx_seq_one_letter_code
_entity_poly.pdbx_strand_id
1 'polypeptide(L)'
;MDELERERQILENAQRYADKERMILNKNSLRKEKMDNNRAKLEEERLEKEHMLAARRRRHAQRIKQIARRKLEDALRRRERSLALDQKVLSRVLMANEIERRRKIHMMRRWHDGETRRLQLREQRRRQELRDRECREAERWQQKLEEQLDYKKRREELLTKHEQQMEFLVDVRNYVVNQQRLQLELALQDIKHRRNKQKRDKNARQRSNAMLNAMSKAWDGHCNNLREVSKPDVKTALASTMNIMKHKGQGGIKKERTYSFRGEQDGTIIINGKSINELETRCNRVLNGFNNCCRRVKLNMTQSKTNYMVFKCKLKRNPSIRIENDNLKRVAMTRYLGITLDEKRNYQAHIKQACARALTVMHKINSIGRRRFHIPMKAIAKKLLSLQRNVLMRMTSAYRSVATDALTTVLVIQPLDQQVMQKAACYWLKRRAFEIVERLTKAGVKTLVGIDRAIEEEWKERWGTSGTSRRTFSLLPSIAERLELKHLKPSHRLVHFLTGKRPYKAESPTCESGGLATPEHVVLECPEKEKIRR
;
A
#
# COMPACT_ATOMS: atom_id res chain seq x y z
N MET A 1 -99.34 139.96 8.89
CA MET A 1 -99.43 139.17 7.64
C MET A 1 -98.12 138.43 7.40
N ASP A 2 -96.98 139.14 7.33
CA ASP A 2 -95.64 138.59 7.02
C ASP A 2 -95.12 137.39 7.84
N GLU A 3 -95.65 137.14 9.04
CA GLU A 3 -95.10 136.13 9.97
C GLU A 3 -95.63 134.71 9.67
N LEU A 4 -96.94 134.58 9.43
CA LEU A 4 -97.61 133.32 9.05
C LEU A 4 -97.09 132.74 7.73
N GLU A 5 -96.62 133.60 6.83
CA GLU A 5 -96.11 133.19 5.52
C GLU A 5 -94.69 132.61 5.64
N ARG A 6 -93.87 133.14 6.57
CA ARG A 6 -92.56 132.57 6.94
C ARG A 6 -92.70 131.21 7.62
N GLU A 7 -93.64 131.06 8.56
CA GLU A 7 -93.91 129.77 9.21
C GLU A 7 -94.35 128.71 8.20
N ARG A 8 -95.23 129.07 7.25
CA ARG A 8 -95.66 128.18 6.17
C ARG A 8 -94.48 127.76 5.28
N GLN A 9 -93.58 128.68 4.95
CA GLN A 9 -92.36 128.40 4.19
C GLN A 9 -91.40 127.46 4.94
N ILE A 10 -91.26 127.63 6.27
CA ILE A 10 -90.44 126.76 7.13
C ILE A 10 -91.02 125.35 7.19
N LEU A 11 -92.34 125.21 7.34
CA LEU A 11 -93.03 123.92 7.35
C LEU A 11 -92.94 123.19 6.00
N GLU A 12 -93.11 123.90 4.87
CA GLU A 12 -92.87 123.33 3.53
C GLU A 12 -91.42 122.84 3.38
N ASN A 13 -90.44 123.62 3.82
CA ASN A 13 -89.05 123.23 3.75
C ASN A 13 -88.77 122.00 4.63
N ALA A 14 -89.31 121.96 5.86
CA ALA A 14 -89.19 120.80 6.75
C ALA A 14 -89.81 119.53 6.14
N GLN A 15 -90.98 119.63 5.49
CA GLN A 15 -91.58 118.53 4.74
C GLN A 15 -90.68 118.06 3.59
N ARG A 16 -90.14 119.00 2.78
CA ARG A 16 -89.18 118.69 1.70
C ARG A 16 -87.90 118.02 2.21
N TYR A 17 -87.44 118.33 3.42
CA TYR A 17 -86.31 117.62 4.06
C TYR A 17 -86.71 116.21 4.51
N ALA A 18 -87.85 116.04 5.17
CA ALA A 18 -88.36 114.73 5.60
C ALA A 18 -88.60 113.78 4.41
N ASP A 19 -89.13 114.29 3.29
CA ASP A 19 -89.33 113.50 2.07
C ASP A 19 -88.01 113.11 1.40
N LYS A 20 -87.01 114.00 1.38
CA LYS A 20 -85.65 113.66 0.94
C LYS A 20 -85.03 112.57 1.81
N GLU A 21 -85.20 112.65 3.13
CA GLU A 21 -84.67 111.66 4.07
C GLU A 21 -85.35 110.29 3.89
N ARG A 22 -86.67 110.25 3.75
CA ARG A 22 -87.42 109.04 3.37
C ARG A 22 -86.94 108.47 2.03
N MET A 23 -86.68 109.31 1.03
CA MET A 23 -86.15 108.88 -0.27
C MET A 23 -84.74 108.25 -0.14
N ILE A 24 -83.88 108.82 0.72
CA ILE A 24 -82.53 108.29 0.99
C ILE A 24 -82.62 106.97 1.73
N LEU A 25 -83.46 106.87 2.77
CA LEU A 25 -83.70 105.62 3.51
C LEU A 25 -84.22 104.51 2.59
N ASN A 26 -85.19 104.80 1.70
CA ASN A 26 -85.72 103.83 0.74
C ASN A 26 -84.68 103.43 -0.33
N LYS A 27 -83.83 104.36 -0.80
CA LYS A 27 -82.69 104.02 -1.67
C LYS A 27 -81.67 103.14 -0.96
N ASN A 28 -81.46 103.33 0.35
CA ASN A 28 -80.53 102.54 1.15
C ASN A 28 -81.08 101.15 1.48
N SER A 29 -82.38 100.99 1.75
CA SER A 29 -83.02 99.68 1.91
C SER A 29 -82.95 98.87 0.61
N LEU A 30 -83.32 99.45 -0.54
CA LEU A 30 -83.21 98.77 -1.85
C LEU A 30 -81.76 98.40 -2.20
N ARG A 31 -80.77 99.22 -1.82
CA ARG A 31 -79.35 98.89 -1.99
C ARG A 31 -78.94 97.71 -1.11
N LYS A 32 -79.35 97.70 0.15
CA LYS A 32 -79.08 96.60 1.08
C LYS A 32 -79.70 95.28 0.58
N GLU A 33 -80.98 95.31 0.21
CA GLU A 33 -81.69 94.16 -0.35
C GLU A 33 -81.01 93.62 -1.63
N LYS A 34 -80.54 94.50 -2.52
CA LYS A 34 -79.75 94.08 -3.70
C LYS A 34 -78.41 93.43 -3.33
N MET A 35 -77.72 93.93 -2.29
CA MET A 35 -76.48 93.30 -1.81
C MET A 35 -76.75 91.94 -1.15
N ASP A 36 -77.79 91.83 -0.34
CA ASP A 36 -78.17 90.58 0.33
C ASP A 36 -78.62 89.52 -0.70
N ASN A 37 -79.40 89.90 -1.72
CA ASN A 37 -79.76 89.02 -2.84
C ASN A 37 -78.54 88.58 -3.68
N ASN A 38 -77.57 89.48 -3.92
CA ASN A 38 -76.33 89.10 -4.62
C ASN A 38 -75.46 88.17 -3.77
N ARG A 39 -75.44 88.37 -2.45
CA ARG A 39 -74.73 87.48 -1.50
C ARG A 39 -75.36 86.09 -1.46
N ALA A 40 -76.69 86.00 -1.44
CA ALA A 40 -77.42 84.73 -1.50
C ALA A 40 -77.09 83.94 -2.77
N LYS A 41 -77.11 84.58 -3.95
CA LYS A 41 -76.72 83.96 -5.23
C LYS A 41 -75.27 83.44 -5.23
N LEU A 42 -74.33 84.23 -4.70
CA LEU A 42 -72.92 83.82 -4.58
C LEU A 42 -72.74 82.63 -3.62
N GLU A 43 -73.57 82.53 -2.58
CA GLU A 43 -73.57 81.41 -1.63
C GLU A 43 -74.18 80.14 -2.23
N GLU A 44 -75.26 80.27 -3.00
CA GLU A 44 -75.87 79.19 -3.80
C GLU A 44 -74.86 78.64 -4.82
N GLU A 45 -74.23 79.50 -5.63
CA GLU A 45 -73.16 79.10 -6.55
C GLU A 45 -71.99 78.40 -5.84
N ARG A 46 -71.64 78.82 -4.62
CA ARG A 46 -70.57 78.18 -3.82
C ARG A 46 -70.96 76.77 -3.43
N LEU A 47 -72.19 76.58 -2.95
CA LEU A 47 -72.73 75.27 -2.59
C LEU A 47 -72.80 74.33 -3.80
N GLU A 48 -73.28 74.80 -4.97
CA GLU A 48 -73.28 74.00 -6.20
C GLU A 48 -71.87 73.54 -6.61
N LYS A 49 -70.89 74.45 -6.55
CA LYS A 49 -69.48 74.14 -6.84
C LYS A 49 -68.93 73.10 -5.84
N GLU A 50 -69.26 73.20 -4.57
CA GLU A 50 -68.89 72.21 -3.54
C GLU A 50 -69.54 70.84 -3.78
N HIS A 51 -70.85 70.80 -4.10
CA HIS A 51 -71.55 69.56 -4.47
C HIS A 51 -70.94 68.89 -5.71
N MET A 52 -70.60 69.66 -6.75
CA MET A 52 -69.90 69.17 -7.94
C MET A 52 -68.51 68.60 -7.60
N LEU A 53 -67.72 69.30 -6.77
CA LEU A 53 -66.42 68.84 -6.31
C LEU A 53 -66.53 67.55 -5.47
N ALA A 54 -67.52 67.46 -4.57
CA ALA A 54 -67.81 66.27 -3.80
C ALA A 54 -68.18 65.07 -4.70
N ALA A 55 -69.04 65.29 -5.70
CA ALA A 55 -69.40 64.27 -6.69
C ALA A 55 -68.19 63.83 -7.55
N ARG A 56 -67.27 64.74 -7.89
CA ARG A 56 -66.01 64.41 -8.58
C ARG A 56 -65.08 63.59 -7.68
N ARG A 57 -64.93 63.96 -6.40
CA ARG A 57 -64.16 63.21 -5.39
C ARG A 57 -64.70 61.79 -5.21
N ARG A 58 -66.02 61.61 -5.08
CA ARG A 58 -66.68 60.29 -4.99
C ARG A 58 -66.37 59.40 -6.21
N ARG A 59 -66.53 59.93 -7.43
CA ARG A 59 -66.20 59.21 -8.68
C ARG A 59 -64.72 58.84 -8.78
N HIS A 60 -63.81 59.72 -8.35
CA HIS A 60 -62.38 59.43 -8.32
C HIS A 60 -62.04 58.32 -7.31
N ALA A 61 -62.59 58.38 -6.10
CA ALA A 61 -62.40 57.34 -5.08
C ALA A 61 -62.92 55.96 -5.53
N GLN A 62 -64.06 55.91 -6.24
CA GLN A 62 -64.56 54.66 -6.85
C GLN A 62 -63.61 54.10 -7.91
N ARG A 63 -63.04 54.95 -8.80
CA ARG A 63 -62.02 54.52 -9.77
C ARG A 63 -60.77 53.97 -9.10
N ILE A 64 -60.29 54.61 -8.02
CA ILE A 64 -59.14 54.10 -7.24
C ILE A 64 -59.46 52.71 -6.66
N LYS A 65 -60.64 52.52 -6.06
CA LYS A 65 -61.07 51.21 -5.53
C LYS A 65 -61.13 50.12 -6.62
N GLN A 66 -61.63 50.44 -7.81
CA GLN A 66 -61.65 49.50 -8.94
C GLN A 66 -60.23 49.15 -9.44
N ILE A 67 -59.33 50.14 -9.53
CA ILE A 67 -57.92 49.92 -9.92
C ILE A 67 -57.20 49.05 -8.88
N ALA A 68 -57.42 49.31 -7.59
CA ALA A 68 -56.85 48.52 -6.50
C ALA A 68 -57.32 47.06 -6.55
N ARG A 69 -58.63 46.83 -6.79
CA ARG A 69 -59.19 45.48 -6.96
C ARG A 69 -58.56 44.73 -8.13
N ARG A 70 -58.46 45.35 -9.32
CA ARG A 70 -57.81 44.74 -10.49
C ARG A 70 -56.33 44.39 -10.22
N LYS A 71 -55.58 45.29 -9.58
CA LYS A 71 -54.19 45.04 -9.17
C LYS A 71 -54.06 43.85 -8.21
N LEU A 72 -55.01 43.67 -7.29
CA LEU A 72 -55.04 42.52 -6.37
C LEU A 72 -55.34 41.21 -7.12
N GLU A 73 -56.34 41.21 -8.00
CA GLU A 73 -56.69 40.05 -8.83
C GLU A 73 -55.53 39.63 -9.76
N ASP A 74 -54.82 40.59 -10.36
CA ASP A 74 -53.60 40.33 -11.15
C ASP A 74 -52.44 39.79 -10.29
N ALA A 75 -52.28 40.30 -9.06
CA ALA A 75 -51.25 39.81 -8.14
C ALA A 75 -51.51 38.35 -7.70
N LEU A 76 -52.77 38.00 -7.44
CA LEU A 76 -53.19 36.62 -7.15
C LEU A 76 -52.91 35.69 -8.34
N ARG A 77 -53.32 36.08 -9.56
CA ARG A 77 -53.04 35.31 -10.79
C ARG A 77 -51.55 35.11 -11.04
N ARG A 78 -50.70 36.10 -10.72
CA ARG A 78 -49.22 35.96 -10.79
C ARG A 78 -48.71 34.95 -9.78
N ARG A 79 -49.22 34.95 -8.55
CA ARG A 79 -48.85 34.00 -7.48
C ARG A 79 -49.24 32.56 -7.83
N GLU A 80 -50.44 32.35 -8.38
CA GLU A 80 -50.91 31.05 -8.86
C GLU A 80 -50.03 30.50 -9.99
N ARG A 81 -49.67 31.35 -10.96
CA ARG A 81 -48.74 30.98 -12.04
C ARG A 81 -47.35 30.59 -11.52
N SER A 82 -46.85 31.28 -10.48
CA SER A 82 -45.59 30.92 -9.82
C SER A 82 -45.68 29.54 -9.17
N LEU A 83 -46.71 29.31 -8.33
CA LEU A 83 -46.95 28.02 -7.67
C LEU A 83 -47.07 26.86 -8.67
N ALA A 84 -47.78 27.06 -9.79
CA ALA A 84 -47.89 26.06 -10.84
C ALA A 84 -46.56 25.78 -11.57
N LEU A 85 -45.67 26.78 -11.65
CA LEU A 85 -44.32 26.62 -12.19
C LEU A 85 -43.41 25.89 -11.21
N ASP A 86 -43.48 26.22 -9.92
CA ASP A 86 -42.73 25.57 -8.84
C ASP A 86 -43.12 24.09 -8.71
N GLN A 87 -44.41 23.74 -8.82
CA GLN A 87 -44.88 22.35 -8.89
C GLN A 87 -44.33 21.60 -10.11
N LYS A 88 -44.25 22.25 -11.28
CA LYS A 88 -43.64 21.66 -12.49
C LYS A 88 -42.12 21.49 -12.37
N VAL A 89 -41.44 22.36 -11.63
CA VAL A 89 -40.02 22.19 -11.31
C VAL A 89 -39.83 21.02 -10.34
N LEU A 90 -40.64 20.94 -9.29
CA LEU A 90 -40.60 19.85 -8.30
C LEU A 90 -40.81 18.47 -8.96
N SER A 91 -41.82 18.32 -9.82
CA SER A 91 -42.08 17.05 -10.51
C SER A 91 -40.96 16.63 -11.46
N ARG A 92 -40.34 17.59 -12.17
CA ARG A 92 -39.14 17.34 -12.98
C ARG A 92 -37.93 16.91 -12.13
N VAL A 93 -37.72 17.52 -10.96
CA VAL A 93 -36.65 17.15 -10.02
C VAL A 93 -36.88 15.74 -9.47
N LEU A 94 -38.12 15.39 -9.08
CA LEU A 94 -38.46 14.04 -8.62
C LEU A 94 -38.25 12.99 -9.72
N MET A 95 -38.67 13.27 -10.96
CA MET A 95 -38.43 12.38 -12.10
C MET A 95 -36.93 12.21 -12.39
N ALA A 96 -36.13 13.28 -12.32
CA ALA A 96 -34.67 13.20 -12.50
C ALA A 96 -34.00 12.36 -11.40
N ASN A 97 -34.43 12.51 -10.15
CA ASN A 97 -33.94 11.70 -9.02
C ASN A 97 -34.27 10.21 -9.19
N GLU A 98 -35.47 9.87 -9.66
CA GLU A 98 -35.87 8.48 -9.91
C GLU A 98 -35.11 7.87 -11.10
N ILE A 99 -34.85 8.64 -12.17
CA ILE A 99 -33.96 8.22 -13.28
C ILE A 99 -32.54 7.94 -12.75
N GLU A 100 -32.00 8.79 -11.87
CA GLU A 100 -30.68 8.57 -11.28
C GLU A 100 -30.66 7.34 -10.36
N ARG A 101 -31.73 7.12 -9.57
CA ARG A 101 -31.91 5.93 -8.73
C ARG A 101 -31.91 4.65 -9.57
N ARG A 102 -32.69 4.61 -10.67
CA ARG A 102 -32.73 3.48 -11.61
C ARG A 102 -31.37 3.22 -12.25
N ARG A 103 -30.65 4.27 -12.67
CA ARG A 103 -29.28 4.16 -13.21
C ARG A 103 -28.31 3.56 -12.18
N LYS A 104 -28.38 3.97 -10.91
CA LYS A 104 -27.56 3.40 -9.82
C LYS A 104 -27.88 1.93 -9.58
N ILE A 105 -29.16 1.54 -9.53
CA ILE A 105 -29.58 0.14 -9.37
C ILE A 105 -29.08 -0.72 -10.54
N HIS A 106 -29.24 -0.26 -11.78
CA HIS A 106 -28.76 -0.98 -12.97
C HIS A 106 -27.22 -1.12 -12.97
N MET A 107 -26.49 -0.07 -12.57
CA MET A 107 -25.04 -0.12 -12.41
C MET A 107 -24.60 -1.16 -11.35
N MET A 108 -25.29 -1.20 -10.20
CA MET A 108 -24.99 -2.18 -9.15
C MET A 108 -25.27 -3.62 -9.58
N ARG A 109 -26.39 -3.88 -10.29
CA ARG A 109 -26.68 -5.20 -10.87
C ARG A 109 -25.59 -5.62 -11.85
N ARG A 110 -25.27 -4.77 -12.83
CA ARG A 110 -24.21 -5.05 -13.82
C ARG A 110 -22.83 -5.27 -13.19
N TRP A 111 -22.53 -4.59 -12.08
CA TRP A 111 -21.30 -4.83 -11.31
C TRP A 111 -21.33 -6.19 -10.60
N HIS A 112 -22.44 -6.53 -9.95
CA HIS A 112 -22.65 -7.82 -9.28
C HIS A 112 -22.54 -8.98 -10.28
N ASP A 113 -23.24 -8.93 -11.41
CA ASP A 113 -23.19 -9.93 -12.49
C ASP A 113 -21.77 -10.06 -13.09
N GLY A 114 -20.98 -8.99 -13.04
CA GLY A 114 -19.58 -8.97 -13.45
C GLY A 114 -18.66 -9.64 -12.43
N GLU A 115 -18.89 -9.42 -11.13
CA GLU A 115 -18.09 -10.03 -10.06
C GLU A 115 -18.42 -11.52 -9.87
N THR A 116 -19.69 -11.91 -9.97
CA THR A 116 -20.11 -13.32 -9.97
C THR A 116 -19.45 -14.11 -11.10
N ARG A 117 -19.39 -13.55 -12.32
CA ARG A 117 -18.65 -14.15 -13.44
C ARG A 117 -17.14 -14.25 -13.19
N ARG A 118 -16.53 -13.26 -12.53
CA ARG A 118 -15.10 -13.32 -12.14
C ARG A 118 -14.83 -14.39 -11.08
N LEU A 119 -15.75 -14.58 -10.13
CA LEU A 119 -15.65 -15.62 -9.11
C LEU A 119 -15.75 -17.01 -9.75
N GLN A 120 -16.74 -17.24 -10.62
CA GLN A 120 -16.87 -18.48 -11.40
C GLN A 120 -15.60 -18.78 -12.22
N LEU A 121 -15.05 -17.78 -12.93
CA LEU A 121 -13.78 -17.92 -13.67
C LEU A 121 -12.56 -18.22 -12.79
N ARG A 122 -12.54 -17.74 -11.53
CA ARG A 122 -11.47 -18.08 -10.56
C ARG A 122 -11.64 -19.49 -10.01
N GLU A 123 -12.86 -19.94 -9.77
CA GLU A 123 -13.14 -21.31 -9.33
C GLU A 123 -12.86 -22.33 -10.44
N GLN A 124 -13.23 -22.04 -11.69
CA GLN A 124 -12.86 -22.86 -12.84
C GLN A 124 -11.34 -23.01 -12.97
N ARG A 125 -10.58 -21.91 -12.88
CA ARG A 125 -9.11 -21.97 -12.88
C ARG A 125 -8.56 -22.79 -11.72
N ARG A 126 -9.05 -22.60 -10.49
CA ARG A 126 -8.63 -23.42 -9.34
C ARG A 126 -8.91 -24.91 -9.54
N ARG A 127 -10.06 -25.27 -10.11
CA ARG A 127 -10.38 -26.67 -10.45
C ARG A 127 -9.48 -27.22 -11.55
N GLN A 128 -9.09 -26.39 -12.52
CA GLN A 128 -8.13 -26.77 -13.56
C GLN A 128 -6.72 -26.93 -12.98
N GLU A 129 -6.21 -25.95 -12.24
CA GLU A 129 -4.92 -26.01 -11.52
C GLU A 129 -4.82 -27.21 -10.58
N LEU A 130 -5.93 -27.66 -9.98
CA LEU A 130 -5.98 -28.87 -9.15
C LEU A 130 -5.79 -30.13 -10.02
N ARG A 131 -6.58 -30.30 -11.09
CA ARG A 131 -6.42 -31.42 -12.04
C ARG A 131 -5.03 -31.45 -12.67
N ASP A 132 -4.48 -30.30 -13.02
CA ASP A 132 -3.13 -30.17 -13.57
C ASP A 132 -2.05 -30.53 -12.53
N ARG A 133 -2.34 -30.48 -11.23
CA ARG A 133 -1.44 -31.00 -10.18
C ARG A 133 -1.59 -32.49 -10.00
N GLU A 134 -2.84 -32.97 -9.88
CA GLU A 134 -3.17 -34.40 -9.75
C GLU A 134 -2.57 -35.21 -10.92
N CYS A 135 -2.67 -34.69 -12.16
CA CYS A 135 -2.07 -35.29 -13.35
C CYS A 135 -0.53 -35.35 -13.26
N ARG A 136 0.14 -34.26 -12.89
CA ARG A 136 1.60 -34.23 -12.69
C ARG A 136 2.09 -35.08 -11.53
N GLU A 137 1.26 -35.30 -10.51
CA GLU A 137 1.56 -36.24 -9.42
C GLU A 137 1.39 -37.69 -9.89
N ALA A 138 0.36 -37.99 -10.68
CA ALA A 138 0.18 -39.31 -11.31
C ALA A 138 1.33 -39.67 -12.26
N GLU A 139 1.76 -38.75 -13.14
CA GLU A 139 2.93 -38.91 -14.02
C GLU A 139 4.21 -39.27 -13.22
N ARG A 140 4.46 -38.57 -12.10
CA ARG A 140 5.60 -38.85 -11.22
C ARG A 140 5.51 -40.21 -10.53
N TRP A 141 4.29 -40.66 -10.20
CA TRP A 141 4.08 -42.00 -9.65
C TRP A 141 4.27 -43.09 -10.71
N GLN A 142 3.85 -42.86 -11.96
CA GLN A 142 4.13 -43.76 -13.08
C GLN A 142 5.63 -43.89 -13.34
N GLN A 143 6.38 -42.77 -13.46
CA GLN A 143 7.84 -42.81 -13.63
C GLN A 143 8.53 -43.60 -12.51
N LYS A 144 8.17 -43.38 -11.24
CA LYS A 144 8.71 -44.18 -10.12
C LYS A 144 8.37 -45.67 -10.22
N LEU A 145 7.21 -46.02 -10.75
CA LEU A 145 6.81 -47.42 -10.94
C LEU A 145 7.65 -48.07 -12.04
N GLU A 146 7.90 -47.36 -13.13
CA GLU A 146 8.78 -47.78 -14.23
C GLU A 146 10.23 -47.94 -13.76
N GLU A 147 10.78 -46.98 -13.00
CA GLU A 147 12.11 -47.08 -12.37
C GLU A 147 12.23 -48.32 -11.46
N GLN A 148 11.18 -48.63 -10.68
CA GLN A 148 11.15 -49.83 -9.83
C GLN A 148 11.07 -51.13 -10.63
N LEU A 149 10.34 -51.15 -11.75
CA LEU A 149 10.28 -52.28 -12.67
C LEU A 149 11.63 -52.51 -13.37
N ASP A 150 12.29 -51.44 -13.83
CA ASP A 150 13.60 -51.53 -14.47
C ASP A 150 14.69 -51.96 -13.46
N TYR A 151 14.65 -51.46 -12.23
CA TYR A 151 15.53 -51.92 -11.15
C TYR A 151 15.35 -53.42 -10.85
N LYS A 152 14.11 -53.94 -10.83
CA LYS A 152 13.84 -55.37 -10.67
C LYS A 152 14.44 -56.19 -11.81
N LYS A 153 14.21 -55.80 -13.07
CA LYS A 153 14.79 -56.47 -14.24
C LYS A 153 16.31 -56.53 -14.18
N ARG A 154 16.99 -55.39 -13.94
CA ARG A 154 18.46 -55.34 -13.80
C ARG A 154 18.97 -56.24 -12.66
N ARG A 155 18.21 -56.37 -11.56
CA ARG A 155 18.55 -57.26 -10.46
C ARG A 155 18.41 -58.74 -10.86
N GLU A 156 17.37 -59.10 -11.60
CA GLU A 156 17.17 -60.44 -12.14
C GLU A 156 18.28 -60.80 -13.15
N GLU A 157 18.67 -59.88 -14.04
CA GLU A 157 19.81 -60.03 -14.96
C GLU A 157 21.16 -60.20 -14.25
N LEU A 158 21.35 -59.57 -13.07
CA LEU A 158 22.55 -59.74 -12.26
C LEU A 158 22.54 -61.10 -11.54
N LEU A 159 21.38 -61.57 -11.09
CA LEU A 159 21.24 -62.88 -10.46
C LEU A 159 21.52 -64.01 -11.46
N THR A 160 20.95 -63.96 -12.67
CA THR A 160 21.22 -64.99 -13.70
C THR A 160 22.68 -65.02 -14.14
N LYS A 161 23.35 -63.85 -14.23
CA LYS A 161 24.80 -63.79 -14.46
C LYS A 161 25.61 -64.41 -13.33
N HIS A 162 25.20 -64.22 -12.07
CA HIS A 162 25.85 -64.87 -10.94
C HIS A 162 25.60 -66.39 -10.90
N GLU A 163 24.40 -66.85 -11.26
CA GLU A 163 24.09 -68.29 -11.39
C GLU A 163 24.98 -68.94 -12.45
N GLN A 164 25.09 -68.34 -13.64
CA GLN A 164 26.00 -68.80 -14.71
C GLN A 164 27.47 -68.85 -14.27
N GLN A 165 27.94 -67.84 -13.51
CA GLN A 165 29.29 -67.83 -12.95
C GLN A 165 29.49 -68.96 -11.93
N MET A 166 28.50 -69.24 -11.08
CA MET A 166 28.56 -70.32 -10.10
C MET A 166 28.54 -71.70 -10.75
N GLU A 167 27.72 -71.88 -11.79
CA GLU A 167 27.66 -73.11 -12.60
C GLU A 167 29.02 -73.39 -13.26
N PHE A 168 29.61 -72.39 -13.93
CA PHE A 168 30.96 -72.49 -14.49
C PHE A 168 32.03 -72.86 -13.44
N LEU A 169 31.98 -72.27 -12.24
CA LEU A 169 32.91 -72.61 -11.15
C LEU A 169 32.71 -74.06 -10.64
N VAL A 170 31.48 -74.56 -10.62
CA VAL A 170 31.17 -75.96 -10.29
C VAL A 170 31.73 -76.90 -11.36
N ASP A 171 31.58 -76.57 -12.64
CA ASP A 171 32.12 -77.36 -13.75
C ASP A 171 33.65 -77.41 -13.75
N VAL A 172 34.32 -76.26 -13.54
CA VAL A 172 35.78 -76.20 -13.37
C VAL A 172 36.23 -77.07 -12.19
N ARG A 173 35.52 -77.01 -11.06
CA ARG A 173 35.81 -77.86 -9.88
C ARG A 173 35.66 -79.34 -10.22
N ASN A 174 34.56 -79.71 -10.88
CA ASN A 174 34.28 -81.09 -11.26
C ASN A 174 35.32 -81.62 -12.27
N TYR A 175 35.76 -80.80 -13.23
CA TYR A 175 36.84 -81.12 -14.16
C TYR A 175 38.16 -81.40 -13.42
N VAL A 176 38.57 -80.52 -12.48
CA VAL A 176 39.79 -80.71 -11.68
C VAL A 176 39.72 -81.98 -10.83
N VAL A 177 38.58 -82.24 -10.17
CA VAL A 177 38.37 -83.47 -9.39
C VAL A 177 38.44 -84.72 -10.27
N ASN A 178 37.85 -84.68 -11.48
CA ASN A 178 37.91 -85.79 -12.42
C ASN A 178 39.33 -86.01 -12.98
N GLN A 179 40.10 -84.96 -13.24
CA GLN A 179 41.52 -85.07 -13.60
C GLN A 179 42.36 -85.69 -12.48
N GLN A 180 42.17 -85.24 -11.23
CA GLN A 180 42.83 -85.84 -10.07
C GLN A 180 42.45 -87.31 -9.86
N ARG A 181 41.18 -87.66 -10.08
CA ARG A 181 40.71 -89.04 -10.05
C ARG A 181 41.37 -89.90 -11.13
N LEU A 182 41.47 -89.41 -12.37
CA LEU A 182 42.12 -90.13 -13.46
C LEU A 182 43.63 -90.33 -13.20
N GLN A 183 44.31 -89.30 -12.68
CA GLN A 183 45.70 -89.38 -12.21
C GLN A 183 45.88 -90.45 -11.13
N LEU A 184 44.96 -90.53 -10.15
CA LEU A 184 44.96 -91.56 -9.11
C LEU A 184 44.67 -92.96 -9.66
N GLU A 185 43.74 -93.10 -10.61
CA GLU A 185 43.43 -94.39 -11.24
C GLU A 185 44.62 -94.92 -12.06
N LEU A 186 45.31 -94.04 -12.81
CA LEU A 186 46.57 -94.35 -13.50
C LEU A 186 47.68 -94.73 -12.51
N ALA A 187 47.87 -93.95 -11.44
CA ALA A 187 48.84 -94.27 -10.39
C ALA A 187 48.54 -95.61 -9.70
N LEU A 188 47.27 -95.97 -9.50
CA LEU A 188 46.85 -97.26 -8.96
C LEU A 188 47.10 -98.42 -9.94
N GLN A 189 46.88 -98.21 -11.25
CA GLN A 189 47.28 -99.18 -12.27
C GLN A 189 48.80 -99.39 -12.29
N ASP A 190 49.56 -98.31 -12.18
CA ASP A 190 51.03 -98.36 -12.19
C ASP A 190 51.58 -99.01 -10.90
N ILE A 191 50.98 -98.75 -9.74
CA ILE A 191 51.26 -99.48 -8.49
C ILE A 191 50.91 -100.96 -8.60
N LYS A 192 49.79 -101.33 -9.25
CA LYS A 192 49.46 -102.74 -9.55
C LYS A 192 50.50 -103.37 -10.48
N HIS A 193 50.94 -102.67 -11.52
CA HIS A 193 51.98 -103.15 -12.42
C HIS A 193 53.32 -103.33 -11.71
N ARG A 194 53.74 -102.36 -10.88
CA ARG A 194 54.94 -102.45 -10.04
C ARG A 194 54.85 -103.58 -9.02
N ARG A 195 53.68 -103.83 -8.40
CA ARG A 195 53.45 -105.01 -7.53
C ARG A 195 53.55 -106.33 -8.28
N ASN A 196 53.02 -106.41 -9.50
CA ASN A 196 53.13 -107.61 -10.34
C ASN A 196 54.58 -107.84 -10.82
N LYS A 197 55.30 -106.76 -11.16
CA LYS A 197 56.75 -106.81 -11.44
C LYS A 197 57.53 -107.25 -10.21
N GLN A 198 57.28 -106.65 -9.03
CA GLN A 198 57.86 -107.08 -7.76
C GLN A 198 57.52 -108.54 -7.42
N LYS A 199 56.33 -109.07 -7.73
CA LYS A 199 56.05 -110.52 -7.56
C LYS A 199 56.94 -111.37 -8.48
N ARG A 200 57.12 -110.99 -9.74
CA ARG A 200 58.06 -111.67 -10.67
C ARG A 200 59.50 -111.59 -10.16
N ASP A 201 59.95 -110.40 -9.75
CA ASP A 201 61.29 -110.15 -9.21
C ASP A 201 61.50 -110.84 -7.86
N LYS A 202 60.45 -111.02 -7.04
CA LYS A 202 60.52 -111.76 -5.76
C LYS A 202 60.56 -113.27 -5.99
N ASN A 203 59.90 -113.79 -7.03
CA ASN A 203 60.08 -115.19 -7.45
C ASN A 203 61.49 -115.44 -8.01
N ALA A 204 62.04 -114.50 -8.79
CA ALA A 204 63.44 -114.55 -9.25
C ALA A 204 64.42 -114.45 -8.07
N ARG A 205 64.19 -113.53 -7.13
CA ARG A 205 64.99 -113.38 -5.91
C ARG A 205 64.78 -114.51 -4.91
N GLN A 206 63.68 -115.26 -4.91
CA GLN A 206 63.58 -116.50 -4.12
C GLN A 206 64.46 -117.60 -4.71
N ARG A 207 64.61 -117.67 -6.04
CA ARG A 207 65.59 -118.57 -6.66
C ARG A 207 67.04 -118.17 -6.34
N SER A 208 67.38 -116.87 -6.34
CA SER A 208 68.72 -116.41 -5.93
C SER A 208 68.96 -116.42 -4.41
N ASN A 209 67.94 -116.18 -3.57
CA ASN A 209 68.10 -116.20 -2.11
C ASN A 209 68.05 -117.61 -1.52
N ALA A 210 67.55 -118.62 -2.23
CA ALA A 210 67.84 -120.01 -1.90
C ALA A 210 69.36 -120.30 -1.99
N MET A 211 70.06 -119.62 -2.90
CA MET A 211 71.52 -119.73 -3.09
C MET A 211 72.29 -118.84 -2.09
N LEU A 212 71.82 -117.61 -1.81
CA LEU A 212 72.48 -116.68 -0.89
C LEU A 212 72.18 -116.91 0.61
N ASN A 213 71.07 -117.57 0.97
CA ASN A 213 70.81 -117.98 2.36
C ASN A 213 71.71 -119.15 2.83
N ALA A 214 72.48 -119.76 1.93
CA ALA A 214 73.59 -120.65 2.31
C ALA A 214 74.84 -119.86 2.74
N MET A 215 74.98 -118.60 2.33
CA MET A 215 76.21 -117.80 2.49
C MET A 215 76.10 -116.66 3.50
N SER A 216 74.90 -116.20 3.85
CA SER A 216 74.69 -115.10 4.80
C SER A 216 74.16 -115.56 6.17
N LYS A 217 74.74 -116.64 6.70
CA LYS A 217 74.62 -117.05 8.12
C LYS A 217 75.75 -116.47 9.00
N ALA A 218 76.43 -115.44 8.49
CA ALA A 218 77.68 -114.92 9.04
C ALA A 218 77.81 -113.40 8.83
N TRP A 219 76.88 -112.61 9.37
CA TRP A 219 77.24 -111.30 9.93
C TRP A 219 76.17 -110.80 10.92
N ASP A 220 76.49 -110.87 12.21
CA ASP A 220 75.67 -110.33 13.29
C ASP A 220 75.63 -108.79 13.30
N GLY A 221 74.58 -108.26 13.92
CA GLY A 221 74.20 -106.86 13.82
C GLY A 221 75.11 -105.84 14.51
N HIS A 222 74.94 -104.59 14.08
CA HIS A 222 75.21 -103.42 14.92
C HIS A 222 74.37 -102.18 14.54
N CYS A 223 74.14 -101.36 15.57
CA CYS A 223 73.82 -99.92 15.57
C CYS A 223 72.43 -99.39 15.12
N ASN A 224 71.72 -98.89 16.14
CA ASN A 224 70.79 -97.75 16.07
C ASN A 224 71.51 -96.45 15.66
N ASN A 225 70.79 -95.45 15.09
CA ASN A 225 70.40 -94.20 15.80
C ASN A 225 69.98 -92.99 14.91
N LEU A 226 69.02 -92.19 15.42
CA LEU A 226 68.78 -90.74 15.18
C LEU A 226 68.31 -90.33 13.74
N ARG A 227 67.57 -89.23 13.48
CA ARG A 227 67.28 -87.97 14.23
C ARG A 227 65.97 -87.28 13.74
N GLU A 228 65.55 -86.20 14.42
CA GLU A 228 64.26 -85.45 14.25
C GLU A 228 64.31 -84.22 13.29
N VAL A 229 63.29 -83.32 13.39
CA VAL A 229 63.16 -81.89 12.93
C VAL A 229 62.37 -81.70 11.60
N SER A 230 61.41 -80.77 11.38
CA SER A 230 60.83 -79.60 12.13
C SER A 230 59.37 -79.21 11.77
N LYS A 231 58.77 -78.45 12.70
CA LYS A 231 57.55 -77.59 12.79
C LYS A 231 56.86 -76.94 11.54
N PRO A 232 55.58 -76.49 11.67
CA PRO A 232 54.78 -75.82 10.64
C PRO A 232 54.52 -74.30 10.81
N ASP A 233 54.09 -73.67 9.71
CA ASP A 233 53.11 -72.58 9.46
C ASP A 233 52.89 -71.32 10.32
N VAL A 234 52.30 -70.32 9.65
CA VAL A 234 52.39 -68.87 9.92
C VAL A 234 51.07 -68.14 9.56
N LYS A 235 50.68 -67.10 10.34
CA LYS A 235 49.74 -65.97 9.99
C LYS A 235 48.21 -66.26 9.88
N THR A 236 47.25 -65.36 10.20
CA THR A 236 47.20 -64.06 10.96
C THR A 236 45.74 -63.68 11.35
N ALA A 237 45.59 -62.76 12.32
CA ALA A 237 44.48 -61.78 12.50
C ALA A 237 43.06 -62.34 12.81
N LEU A 238 42.12 -61.69 13.50
CA LEU A 238 41.72 -60.29 13.76
C LEU A 238 41.13 -60.19 15.21
N ALA A 239 40.74 -59.07 15.84
CA ALA A 239 40.97 -57.60 15.76
C ALA A 239 40.22 -56.93 16.95
N SER A 240 40.54 -55.66 17.32
CA SER A 240 39.54 -54.68 17.83
C SER A 240 40.07 -53.25 18.05
N THR A 241 39.22 -52.28 17.76
CA THR A 241 39.50 -50.84 17.59
C THR A 241 39.17 -49.94 18.80
N MET A 242 40.04 -48.94 18.99
CA MET A 242 39.81 -47.48 19.18
C MET A 242 38.88 -46.91 20.26
N ASN A 243 39.34 -45.82 20.88
CA ASN A 243 38.49 -44.89 21.63
C ASN A 243 39.10 -43.46 21.73
N ILE A 244 38.24 -42.46 22.02
CA ILE A 244 38.53 -41.11 22.56
C ILE A 244 39.19 -40.05 21.65
N MET A 245 38.43 -38.97 21.34
CA MET A 245 38.82 -37.57 21.66
C MET A 245 37.72 -36.55 21.33
N LYS A 246 36.98 -36.04 22.33
CA LYS A 246 36.34 -34.70 22.34
C LYS A 246 36.11 -34.22 23.78
N HIS A 247 36.65 -33.06 24.16
CA HIS A 247 36.20 -32.38 25.39
C HIS A 247 36.52 -30.88 25.40
N LYS A 248 35.66 -30.13 26.13
CA LYS A 248 35.75 -28.70 26.53
C LYS A 248 35.49 -27.68 25.39
N GLY A 249 34.89 -26.51 25.66
CA GLY A 249 34.49 -25.91 26.95
C GLY A 249 33.11 -25.23 26.95
N GLN A 250 32.54 -25.06 28.15
CA GLN A 250 31.26 -24.39 28.38
C GLN A 250 31.45 -22.90 28.71
N GLY A 251 30.43 -22.07 28.46
CA GLY A 251 30.38 -20.65 28.81
C GLY A 251 28.95 -20.14 28.86
N GLY A 252 28.14 -20.70 29.76
CA GLY A 252 26.69 -20.54 29.76
C GLY A 252 26.18 -19.23 30.36
N ILE A 253 25.94 -18.21 29.52
CA ILE A 253 25.06 -17.07 29.87
C ILE A 253 23.72 -17.25 29.14
N LYS A 254 22.64 -17.45 29.90
CA LYS A 254 21.27 -17.53 29.34
C LYS A 254 20.93 -16.21 28.63
N LYS A 255 20.74 -16.25 27.30
CA LYS A 255 20.42 -15.08 26.48
C LYS A 255 19.15 -14.36 26.97
N GLU A 256 19.32 -13.25 27.70
CA GLU A 256 18.23 -12.35 28.07
C GLU A 256 17.56 -11.79 26.81
N ARG A 257 16.27 -12.09 26.59
CA ARG A 257 15.53 -11.54 25.44
C ARG A 257 15.12 -10.10 25.73
N THR A 258 15.96 -9.14 25.33
CA THR A 258 15.66 -7.70 25.27
C THR A 258 15.67 -7.30 23.81
N TYR A 259 14.61 -6.67 23.31
CA TYR A 259 14.52 -6.26 21.90
C TYR A 259 14.59 -4.74 21.78
N SER A 260 15.60 -4.23 21.07
CA SER A 260 15.72 -2.81 20.75
C SER A 260 15.42 -2.56 19.27
N PHE A 261 14.48 -1.67 18.97
CA PHE A 261 14.27 -1.12 17.64
C PHE A 261 14.79 0.31 17.62
N ARG A 262 15.60 0.66 16.61
CA ARG A 262 16.15 2.01 16.41
C ARG A 262 15.69 2.57 15.06
N GLY A 263 15.08 3.74 15.09
CA GLY A 263 15.13 4.71 14.00
C GLY A 263 16.33 5.65 14.17
N GLU A 264 16.44 6.64 13.29
CA GLU A 264 17.56 7.60 13.29
C GLU A 264 17.55 8.58 14.47
N GLN A 265 16.38 8.82 15.07
CA GLN A 265 16.23 9.68 16.25
C GLN A 265 15.35 9.06 17.36
N ASP A 266 14.52 8.05 17.03
CA ASP A 266 13.61 7.40 17.98
C ASP A 266 14.10 5.97 18.31
N GLY A 267 14.24 5.65 19.60
CA GLY A 267 14.55 4.31 20.10
C GLY A 267 13.36 3.70 20.85
N THR A 268 13.04 2.43 20.60
CA THR A 268 12.07 1.65 21.39
C THR A 268 12.76 0.44 22.01
N ILE A 269 12.60 0.28 23.32
CA ILE A 269 13.12 -0.84 24.10
C ILE A 269 11.91 -1.68 24.56
N ILE A 270 11.88 -2.95 24.18
CA ILE A 270 10.86 -3.91 24.63
C ILE A 270 11.48 -4.82 25.68
N ILE A 271 10.94 -4.73 26.90
CA ILE A 271 11.37 -5.48 28.08
C ILE A 271 10.21 -6.37 28.53
N ASN A 272 10.53 -7.65 28.77
CA ASN A 272 9.61 -8.62 29.35
C ASN A 272 10.03 -8.92 30.80
N GLY A 273 9.07 -9.15 31.68
CA GLY A 273 9.26 -9.64 33.05
C GLY A 273 8.02 -10.40 33.50
N LYS A 274 8.16 -11.28 34.50
CA LYS A 274 7.07 -12.06 35.08
C LYS A 274 6.39 -11.36 36.27
N SER A 275 7.09 -10.44 36.94
CA SER A 275 6.56 -9.64 38.06
C SER A 275 6.78 -8.13 37.86
N ILE A 276 6.07 -7.30 38.65
CA ILE A 276 6.26 -5.84 38.64
C ILE A 276 7.69 -5.48 39.06
N ASN A 277 8.18 -6.05 40.16
CA ASN A 277 9.50 -5.73 40.71
C ASN A 277 10.64 -6.16 39.76
N GLU A 278 10.49 -7.30 39.07
CA GLU A 278 11.41 -7.74 38.01
C GLU A 278 11.40 -6.76 36.83
N LEU A 279 10.22 -6.31 36.41
CA LEU A 279 10.08 -5.37 35.30
C LEU A 279 10.62 -3.99 35.65
N GLU A 280 10.40 -3.47 36.86
CA GLU A 280 11.00 -2.23 37.37
C GLU A 280 12.53 -2.32 37.39
N THR A 281 13.07 -3.36 38.03
CA THR A 281 14.52 -3.60 38.14
C THR A 281 15.16 -3.69 36.75
N ARG A 282 14.54 -4.46 35.84
CA ARG A 282 15.07 -4.67 34.49
C ARG A 282 14.95 -3.42 33.60
N CYS A 283 13.84 -2.68 33.69
CA CYS A 283 13.67 -1.41 33.00
C CYS A 283 14.70 -0.39 33.46
N ASN A 284 14.86 -0.20 34.77
CA ASN A 284 15.79 0.79 35.33
C ASN A 284 17.26 0.38 35.04
N ARG A 285 17.62 -0.91 35.12
CA ARG A 285 18.96 -1.40 34.72
C ARG A 285 19.28 -1.09 33.25
N VAL A 286 18.34 -1.38 32.34
CA VAL A 286 18.53 -1.15 30.90
C VAL A 286 18.53 0.34 30.54
N LEU A 287 17.66 1.14 31.15
CA LEU A 287 17.62 2.60 30.92
C LEU A 287 18.86 3.29 31.46
N ASN A 288 19.35 2.94 32.65
CA ASN A 288 20.59 3.50 33.20
C ASN A 288 21.81 3.12 32.35
N GLY A 289 21.92 1.86 31.92
CA GLY A 289 22.97 1.42 30.99
C GLY A 289 22.90 2.14 29.64
N PHE A 290 21.69 2.41 29.13
CA PHE A 290 21.48 3.14 27.88
C PHE A 290 21.82 4.63 28.03
N ASN A 291 21.41 5.29 29.12
CA ASN A 291 21.72 6.70 29.40
C ASN A 291 23.25 6.91 29.54
N ASN A 292 23.94 6.01 30.25
CA ASN A 292 25.40 6.03 30.34
C ASN A 292 26.08 5.87 28.97
N CYS A 293 25.52 5.03 28.09
CA CYS A 293 25.99 4.89 26.72
C CYS A 293 25.75 6.15 25.89
N CYS A 294 24.58 6.79 26.01
CA CYS A 294 24.27 8.06 25.36
C CYS A 294 25.22 9.20 25.80
N ARG A 295 25.45 9.34 27.12
CA ARG A 295 26.39 10.32 27.68
C ARG A 295 27.82 10.15 27.15
N ARG A 296 28.31 8.91 27.01
CA ARG A 296 29.61 8.61 26.37
C ARG A 296 29.72 9.09 24.91
N VAL A 297 28.59 9.21 24.21
CA VAL A 297 28.50 9.69 22.82
C VAL A 297 28.05 11.18 22.79
N LYS A 298 28.08 11.88 23.93
CA LYS A 298 27.62 13.29 24.09
C LYS A 298 26.16 13.51 23.66
N LEU A 299 25.30 12.49 23.76
CA LEU A 299 23.87 12.56 23.47
C LEU A 299 23.07 12.59 24.78
N ASN A 300 22.17 13.57 24.92
CA ASN A 300 21.29 13.71 26.08
C ASN A 300 19.89 13.17 25.79
N MET A 301 19.37 12.29 26.66
CA MET A 301 18.01 11.78 26.56
C MET A 301 16.99 12.82 27.03
N THR A 302 16.04 13.21 26.18
CA THR A 302 14.93 14.08 26.60
C THR A 302 13.87 13.29 27.37
N GLN A 303 13.88 13.39 28.69
CA GLN A 303 12.95 12.70 29.60
C GLN A 303 11.48 13.03 29.25
N SER A 304 11.14 14.29 29.00
CA SER A 304 9.78 14.74 28.66
C SER A 304 9.20 14.17 27.34
N LYS A 305 10.05 13.66 26.44
CA LYS A 305 9.63 12.96 25.21
C LYS A 305 9.53 11.44 25.42
N THR A 306 10.14 10.92 26.48
CA THR A 306 10.24 9.48 26.77
C THR A 306 9.02 9.04 27.57
N ASN A 307 8.29 8.05 27.06
CA ASN A 307 7.06 7.53 27.67
C ASN A 307 7.07 6.00 27.60
N TYR A 308 6.38 5.33 28.53
CA TYR A 308 6.25 3.86 28.51
C TYR A 308 4.79 3.39 28.35
N MET A 309 4.62 2.17 27.88
CA MET A 309 3.34 1.51 27.63
C MET A 309 3.39 0.04 28.07
N VAL A 310 2.30 -0.49 28.63
CA VAL A 310 2.22 -1.88 29.11
C VAL A 310 1.19 -2.67 28.29
N PHE A 311 1.65 -3.65 27.51
CA PHE A 311 0.80 -4.36 26.54
C PHE A 311 -0.02 -5.55 27.07
N LYS A 312 0.37 -6.13 28.21
CA LYS A 312 -0.26 -7.34 28.77
C LYS A 312 -0.03 -7.38 30.29
N CYS A 313 -0.95 -6.81 31.06
CA CYS A 313 -1.29 -7.19 32.45
C CYS A 313 -2.33 -6.22 33.03
N LYS A 314 -3.28 -6.73 33.83
CA LYS A 314 -3.94 -5.94 34.88
C LYS A 314 -2.96 -5.87 36.07
N LEU A 315 -2.12 -4.83 36.11
CA LEU A 315 -1.18 -4.64 37.21
C LEU A 315 -1.91 -4.05 38.43
N LYS A 316 -1.60 -4.51 39.65
CA LYS A 316 -2.11 -3.91 40.90
C LYS A 316 -1.63 -2.46 41.09
N ARG A 317 -0.41 -2.15 40.63
CA ARG A 317 0.19 -0.82 40.62
C ARG A 317 1.00 -0.59 39.33
N ASN A 318 1.17 0.67 38.94
CA ASN A 318 2.09 1.00 37.83
C ASN A 318 3.55 0.78 38.24
N PRO A 319 4.44 0.38 37.31
CA PRO A 319 5.87 0.29 37.58
C PRO A 319 6.51 1.68 37.68
N SER A 320 7.32 1.90 38.71
CA SER A 320 8.16 3.09 38.93
C SER A 320 9.41 3.02 38.05
N ILE A 321 9.23 3.29 36.76
CA ILE A 321 10.32 3.38 35.79
C ILE A 321 10.90 4.79 35.82
N ARG A 322 12.21 4.91 36.10
CA ARG A 322 12.91 6.19 36.23
C ARG A 322 14.00 6.35 35.18
N ILE A 323 14.23 7.59 34.75
CA ILE A 323 15.47 8.00 34.11
C ILE A 323 16.06 9.08 35.00
N GLU A 324 17.26 8.83 35.53
CA GLU A 324 17.88 9.69 36.55
C GLU A 324 16.94 9.79 37.77
N ASN A 325 16.44 10.99 38.10
CA ASN A 325 15.54 11.19 39.24
C ASN A 325 14.05 11.17 38.86
N ASP A 326 13.71 11.32 37.57
CA ASP A 326 12.34 11.53 37.12
C ASP A 326 11.62 10.23 36.76
N ASN A 327 10.36 10.09 37.23
CA ASN A 327 9.48 8.98 36.84
C ASN A 327 8.93 9.21 35.42
N LEU A 328 9.10 8.23 34.54
CA LEU A 328 8.54 8.27 33.20
C LEU A 328 7.00 8.19 33.23
N LYS A 329 6.35 8.90 32.31
CA LYS A 329 4.89 8.87 32.18
C LYS A 329 4.42 7.58 31.48
N ARG A 330 3.46 6.89 32.10
CA ARG A 330 2.70 5.82 31.43
C ARG A 330 1.73 6.44 30.43
N VAL A 331 1.69 5.90 29.22
CA VAL A 331 0.79 6.37 28.15
C VAL A 331 0.07 5.19 27.51
N ALA A 332 -1.26 5.25 27.47
CA ALA A 332 -2.11 4.20 26.92
C ALA A 332 -2.08 4.10 25.38
N MET A 333 -1.74 5.21 24.70
CA MET A 333 -1.65 5.27 23.23
C MET A 333 -0.46 6.13 22.78
N THR A 334 0.46 5.56 22.00
CA THR A 334 1.67 6.26 21.53
C THR A 334 1.84 6.16 20.02
N ARG A 335 2.57 7.11 19.43
CA ARG A 335 2.88 7.14 18.00
C ARG A 335 4.33 6.71 17.79
N TYR A 336 4.53 5.55 17.15
CA TYR A 336 5.85 5.01 16.85
C TYR A 336 6.01 4.78 15.34
N LEU A 337 7.07 5.32 14.74
CA LEU A 337 7.38 5.27 13.29
C LEU A 337 6.17 5.59 12.37
N GLY A 338 5.28 6.47 12.85
CA GLY A 338 4.08 6.89 12.14
C GLY A 338 2.81 6.05 12.36
N ILE A 339 2.95 4.87 12.96
CA ILE A 339 1.86 4.00 13.42
C ILE A 339 1.38 4.46 14.80
N THR A 340 0.10 4.27 15.11
CA THR A 340 -0.44 4.53 16.45
C THR A 340 -0.63 3.20 17.16
N LEU A 341 0.07 2.99 18.25
CA LEU A 341 0.01 1.81 19.11
C LEU A 341 -0.87 2.10 20.32
N ASP A 342 -1.60 1.08 20.78
CA ASP A 342 -2.52 1.09 21.92
C ASP A 342 -2.16 -0.09 22.84
N GLU A 343 -2.32 0.07 24.16
CA GLU A 343 -2.05 -0.98 25.16
C GLU A 343 -2.74 -2.31 24.82
N LYS A 344 -3.98 -2.25 24.31
CA LYS A 344 -4.76 -3.43 23.90
C LYS A 344 -4.26 -4.10 22.61
N ARG A 345 -3.17 -3.60 22.01
CA ARG A 345 -2.67 -3.99 20.66
C ARG A 345 -3.70 -3.82 19.55
N ASN A 346 -4.72 -2.99 19.77
CA ASN A 346 -5.78 -2.74 18.81
C ASN A 346 -5.39 -1.57 17.90
N TYR A 347 -5.24 -1.83 16.60
CA TYR A 347 -4.92 -0.79 15.61
C TYR A 347 -6.12 0.10 15.24
N GLN A 348 -7.30 -0.10 15.84
CA GLN A 348 -8.53 0.68 15.52
C GLN A 348 -8.34 2.20 15.65
N ALA A 349 -7.56 2.69 16.63
CA ALA A 349 -7.23 4.12 16.72
C ALA A 349 -6.38 4.60 15.54
N HIS A 350 -5.40 3.80 15.11
CA HIS A 350 -4.60 4.07 13.92
C HIS A 350 -5.46 4.05 12.64
N ILE A 351 -6.33 3.05 12.50
CA ILE A 351 -7.25 2.89 11.35
C ILE A 351 -8.22 4.07 11.28
N LYS A 352 -8.86 4.47 12.39
CA LYS A 352 -9.71 5.67 12.44
C LYS A 352 -8.93 6.93 12.00
N GLN A 353 -7.69 7.12 12.47
CA GLN A 353 -6.85 8.24 12.05
C GLN A 353 -6.43 8.16 10.57
N ALA A 354 -6.19 6.96 10.04
CA ALA A 354 -5.86 6.74 8.64
C ALA A 354 -7.07 7.02 7.73
N CYS A 355 -8.25 6.53 8.09
CA CYS A 355 -9.51 6.80 7.41
C CYS A 355 -9.85 8.30 7.42
N ALA A 356 -9.73 8.98 8.56
CA ALA A 356 -9.94 10.43 8.64
C ALA A 356 -8.97 11.23 7.73
N ARG A 357 -7.70 10.82 7.67
CA ARG A 357 -6.71 11.39 6.73
C ARG A 357 -7.09 11.11 5.27
N ALA A 358 -7.54 9.89 4.95
CA ALA A 358 -7.98 9.52 3.60
C ALA A 358 -9.23 10.30 3.17
N LEU A 359 -10.22 10.44 4.05
CA LEU A 359 -11.40 11.29 3.85
C LEU A 359 -10.99 12.75 3.63
N THR A 360 -10.05 13.29 4.43
CA THR A 360 -9.53 14.65 4.23
C THR A 360 -8.88 14.83 2.84
N VAL A 361 -8.18 13.82 2.33
CA VAL A 361 -7.64 13.81 0.96
C VAL A 361 -8.76 13.74 -0.07
N MET A 362 -9.74 12.86 0.11
CA MET A 362 -10.90 12.71 -0.76
C MET A 362 -11.75 13.99 -0.84
N HIS A 363 -12.00 14.65 0.30
CA HIS A 363 -12.69 15.95 0.33
C HIS A 363 -11.88 17.04 -0.39
N LYS A 364 -10.55 17.03 -0.30
CA LYS A 364 -9.70 17.94 -1.10
C LYS A 364 -9.81 17.67 -2.59
N ILE A 365 -9.79 16.41 -3.03
CA ILE A 365 -10.01 16.02 -4.44
C ILE A 365 -11.41 16.43 -4.91
N ASN A 366 -12.45 16.13 -4.13
CA ASN A 366 -13.83 16.51 -4.42
C ASN A 366 -14.02 18.04 -4.45
N SER A 367 -13.29 18.80 -3.62
CA SER A 367 -13.33 20.27 -3.65
C SER A 367 -12.71 20.87 -4.91
N ILE A 368 -11.73 20.19 -5.53
CA ILE A 368 -11.19 20.56 -6.84
C ILE A 368 -12.25 20.30 -7.91
N GLY A 369 -12.85 19.11 -7.92
CA GLY A 369 -13.88 18.74 -8.91
C GLY A 369 -15.21 19.51 -8.82
N ARG A 370 -15.55 20.06 -7.64
CA ARG A 370 -16.79 20.84 -7.43
C ARG A 370 -16.65 22.34 -7.73
N ARG A 371 -15.43 22.88 -7.80
CA ARG A 371 -15.22 24.31 -8.10
C ARG A 371 -15.36 24.53 -9.61
N ARG A 372 -16.54 25.01 -10.03
CA ARG A 372 -16.90 25.29 -11.43
C ARG A 372 -16.02 26.36 -12.13
N PHE A 373 -15.10 27.03 -11.42
CA PHE A 373 -14.42 28.23 -11.93
C PHE A 373 -12.93 28.31 -11.57
N HIS A 374 -12.14 28.68 -12.57
CA HIS A 374 -10.88 29.46 -12.52
C HIS A 374 -9.74 29.04 -11.56
N ILE A 375 -9.64 27.78 -11.12
CA ILE A 375 -8.33 27.31 -10.59
C ILE A 375 -7.39 27.08 -11.77
N PRO A 376 -6.23 27.77 -11.87
CA PRO A 376 -5.28 27.51 -12.94
C PRO A 376 -4.75 26.07 -12.84
N MET A 377 -4.63 25.38 -13.98
CA MET A 377 -4.22 23.97 -14.03
C MET A 377 -2.92 23.68 -13.28
N LYS A 378 -1.97 24.64 -13.27
CA LYS A 378 -0.72 24.58 -12.48
C LYS A 378 -0.96 24.42 -10.97
N ALA A 379 -1.99 25.05 -10.41
CA ALA A 379 -2.32 24.93 -8.98
C ALA A 379 -3.02 23.59 -8.65
N ILE A 380 -3.85 23.08 -9.55
CA ILE A 380 -4.42 21.72 -9.45
C ILE A 380 -3.29 20.68 -9.51
N ALA A 381 -2.40 20.80 -10.49
CA ALA A 381 -1.23 19.94 -10.68
C ALA A 381 -0.34 19.89 -9.43
N LYS A 382 0.06 21.05 -8.89
CA LYS A 382 0.82 21.16 -7.63
C LYS A 382 0.11 20.47 -6.46
N LYS A 383 -1.23 20.49 -6.42
CA LYS A 383 -2.01 19.82 -5.37
C LYS A 383 -2.06 18.31 -5.56
N LEU A 384 -2.29 17.82 -6.78
CA LEU A 384 -2.28 16.38 -7.10
C LEU A 384 -0.92 15.76 -6.81
N LEU A 385 0.17 16.41 -7.23
CA LEU A 385 1.54 15.99 -6.94
C LEU A 385 1.86 15.99 -5.45
N SER A 386 1.39 16.99 -4.69
CA SER A 386 1.51 17.01 -3.24
C SER A 386 0.79 15.83 -2.57
N LEU A 387 -0.34 15.37 -3.11
CA LEU A 387 -1.04 14.17 -2.64
C LEU A 387 -0.29 12.89 -3.02
N GLN A 388 0.10 12.74 -4.29
CA GLN A 388 0.86 11.59 -4.81
C GLN A 388 2.18 11.40 -4.05
N ARG A 389 2.93 12.50 -3.83
CA ARG A 389 4.17 12.54 -3.05
C ARG A 389 4.05 11.80 -1.72
N ASN A 390 2.97 12.01 -0.96
CA ASN A 390 2.78 11.38 0.34
C ASN A 390 2.62 9.85 0.25
N VAL A 391 2.22 9.31 -0.91
CA VAL A 391 2.13 7.88 -1.19
C VAL A 391 3.48 7.33 -1.63
N LEU A 392 4.12 7.96 -2.64
CA LEU A 392 5.44 7.56 -3.15
C LEU A 392 6.50 7.52 -2.04
N MET A 393 6.47 8.52 -1.15
CA MET A 393 7.28 8.62 0.06
C MET A 393 7.12 7.43 1.01
N ARG A 394 5.92 6.85 1.12
CA ARG A 394 5.66 5.68 1.97
C ARG A 394 6.06 4.37 1.29
N MET A 395 5.92 4.29 -0.03
CA MET A 395 6.36 3.13 -0.81
C MET A 395 7.89 2.96 -0.78
N THR A 396 8.63 4.08 -0.78
CA THR A 396 10.10 4.11 -0.77
C THR A 396 10.72 4.33 0.62
N SER A 397 9.92 4.73 1.60
CA SER A 397 10.38 5.33 2.87
C SER A 397 11.33 6.53 2.69
N ALA A 398 11.31 7.21 1.54
CA ALA A 398 12.20 8.33 1.22
C ALA A 398 12.14 9.48 2.25
N TYR A 399 13.22 10.27 2.36
CA TYR A 399 13.19 11.48 3.20
C TYR A 399 12.30 12.58 2.63
N ARG A 400 11.75 13.42 3.53
CA ARG A 400 10.90 14.56 3.14
C ARG A 400 11.59 15.58 2.23
N SER A 401 12.92 15.53 2.12
CA SER A 401 13.77 16.37 1.27
C SER A 401 13.99 15.83 -0.15
N VAL A 402 13.55 14.61 -0.48
CA VAL A 402 13.66 14.05 -1.84
C VAL A 402 12.65 14.74 -2.77
N ALA A 403 13.03 15.17 -3.97
CA ALA A 403 12.11 15.81 -4.92
C ALA A 403 10.96 14.86 -5.33
N THR A 404 9.75 15.38 -5.61
CA THR A 404 8.61 14.53 -6.03
C THR A 404 8.91 13.90 -7.38
N ASP A 405 9.48 14.71 -8.27
CA ASP A 405 9.78 14.40 -9.66
C ASP A 405 10.79 13.24 -9.73
N ALA A 406 11.80 13.26 -8.85
CA ALA A 406 12.73 12.14 -8.66
C ALA A 406 12.04 10.86 -8.16
N LEU A 407 11.05 10.96 -7.26
CA LEU A 407 10.30 9.78 -6.82
C LEU A 407 9.45 9.19 -7.94
N THR A 408 8.79 10.01 -8.76
CA THR A 408 8.02 9.53 -9.92
C THR A 408 8.91 8.84 -10.94
N THR A 409 10.11 9.38 -11.23
CA THR A 409 11.07 8.76 -12.17
C THR A 409 11.67 7.47 -11.59
N VAL A 410 12.19 7.49 -10.36
CA VAL A 410 12.85 6.31 -9.75
C VAL A 410 11.88 5.14 -9.55
N LEU A 411 10.62 5.42 -9.21
CA LEU A 411 9.55 4.42 -9.09
C LEU A 411 8.87 4.05 -10.41
N VAL A 412 9.12 4.82 -11.47
CA VAL A 412 8.47 4.66 -12.77
C VAL A 412 6.95 4.81 -12.70
N ILE A 413 6.49 5.78 -11.90
CA ILE A 413 5.07 6.07 -11.68
C ILE A 413 4.78 7.45 -12.27
N GLN A 414 3.99 7.46 -13.35
CA GLN A 414 3.55 8.67 -14.04
C GLN A 414 2.97 9.70 -13.05
N PRO A 415 3.33 11.00 -13.17
CA PRO A 415 2.72 12.10 -12.43
C PRO A 415 1.17 12.08 -12.44
N LEU A 416 0.55 12.23 -11.26
CA LEU A 416 -0.90 12.08 -11.08
C LEU A 416 -1.69 13.17 -11.81
N ASP A 417 -1.11 14.36 -11.94
CA ASP A 417 -1.64 15.43 -12.78
C ASP A 417 -1.66 15.02 -14.26
N GLN A 418 -0.60 14.43 -14.78
CA GLN A 418 -0.56 13.92 -16.16
C GLN A 418 -1.55 12.77 -16.41
N GLN A 419 -1.74 11.85 -15.46
CA GLN A 419 -2.79 10.82 -15.55
C GLN A 419 -4.20 11.42 -15.64
N VAL A 420 -4.46 12.54 -14.95
CA VAL A 420 -5.73 13.26 -15.03
C VAL A 420 -5.87 13.95 -16.39
N MET A 421 -4.81 14.57 -16.90
CA MET A 421 -4.78 15.19 -18.24
C MET A 421 -5.05 14.17 -19.34
N GLN A 422 -4.34 13.03 -19.34
CA GLN A 422 -4.53 11.90 -20.26
C GLN A 422 -5.99 11.41 -20.26
N LYS A 423 -6.58 11.18 -19.08
CA LYS A 423 -7.99 10.76 -18.97
C LYS A 423 -8.97 11.82 -19.47
N ALA A 424 -8.70 13.10 -19.22
CA ALA A 424 -9.51 14.20 -19.74
C ALA A 424 -9.42 14.31 -21.27
N ALA A 425 -8.21 14.23 -21.84
CA ALA A 425 -7.97 14.22 -23.27
C ALA A 425 -8.70 13.04 -23.95
N CYS A 426 -8.56 11.82 -23.42
CA CYS A 426 -9.25 10.63 -23.93
C CYS A 426 -10.79 10.73 -23.83
N TYR A 427 -11.33 11.47 -22.85
CA TYR A 427 -12.76 11.76 -22.75
C TYR A 427 -13.24 12.73 -23.83
N TRP A 428 -12.51 13.83 -24.07
CA TRP A 428 -12.86 14.84 -25.06
C TRP A 428 -12.62 14.38 -26.51
N LEU A 429 -11.60 13.54 -26.75
CA LEU A 429 -11.35 12.91 -28.04
C LEU A 429 -12.55 12.06 -28.49
N LYS A 430 -13.12 11.25 -27.57
CA LYS A 430 -14.33 10.45 -27.83
C LYS A 430 -15.57 11.30 -28.14
N ARG A 431 -15.54 12.59 -27.79
CA ARG A 431 -16.58 13.59 -28.09
C ARG A 431 -16.25 14.46 -29.30
N ARG A 432 -15.17 14.17 -30.04
CA ARG A 432 -14.66 14.95 -31.19
C ARG A 432 -14.35 16.42 -30.87
N ALA A 433 -14.10 16.75 -29.61
CA ALA A 433 -13.77 18.11 -29.17
C ALA A 433 -12.26 18.37 -29.25
N PHE A 434 -11.72 18.39 -30.47
CA PHE A 434 -10.27 18.38 -30.72
C PHE A 434 -9.53 19.59 -30.14
N GLU A 435 -10.10 20.79 -30.18
CA GLU A 435 -9.53 22.01 -29.56
C GLU A 435 -9.26 21.84 -28.06
N ILE A 436 -10.15 21.13 -27.36
CA ILE A 436 -10.00 20.85 -25.92
C ILE A 436 -8.90 19.82 -25.70
N VAL A 437 -8.78 18.82 -26.58
CA VAL A 437 -7.69 17.83 -26.54
C VAL A 437 -6.35 18.53 -26.74
N GLU A 438 -6.22 19.33 -27.80
CA GLU A 438 -5.00 20.06 -28.14
C GLU A 438 -4.55 21.01 -27.02
N ARG A 439 -5.49 21.74 -26.39
CA ARG A 439 -5.19 22.59 -25.22
C ARG A 439 -4.74 21.77 -23.99
N LEU A 440 -5.14 20.52 -23.86
CA LEU A 440 -4.74 19.63 -22.76
C LEU A 440 -3.40 18.93 -23.03
N THR A 441 -3.14 18.49 -24.26
CA THR A 441 -1.90 17.79 -24.66
C THR A 441 -0.80 18.74 -25.13
N LYS A 442 -1.11 20.03 -25.38
CA LYS A 442 -0.27 21.03 -26.07
C LYS A 442 0.17 20.60 -27.48
N ALA A 443 -0.56 19.67 -28.09
CA ALA A 443 -0.24 19.07 -29.38
C ALA A 443 -1.53 18.67 -30.11
N GLY A 444 -1.59 18.90 -31.43
CA GLY A 444 -2.75 18.67 -32.31
C GLY A 444 -3.11 17.19 -32.52
N VAL A 445 -3.44 16.49 -31.44
CA VAL A 445 -3.60 15.04 -31.37
C VAL A 445 -5.02 14.59 -31.73
N LYS A 446 -5.12 13.63 -32.66
CA LYS A 446 -6.40 13.06 -33.14
C LYS A 446 -6.60 11.58 -32.81
N THR A 447 -5.65 10.91 -32.15
CA THR A 447 -5.68 9.47 -31.83
C THR A 447 -5.37 9.21 -30.36
N LEU A 448 -5.83 8.07 -29.81
CA LEU A 448 -5.53 7.69 -28.42
C LEU A 448 -4.02 7.50 -28.20
N VAL A 449 -3.34 6.80 -29.13
CA VAL A 449 -1.88 6.59 -29.08
C VAL A 449 -1.10 7.93 -29.11
N GLY A 450 -1.59 8.91 -29.87
CA GLY A 450 -1.00 10.25 -29.87
C GLY A 450 -1.18 11.01 -28.55
N ILE A 451 -2.23 10.73 -27.77
CA ILE A 451 -2.42 11.34 -26.44
C ILE A 451 -1.38 10.77 -25.50
N ASP A 452 -1.20 9.45 -25.51
CA ASP A 452 -0.22 8.77 -24.66
C ASP A 452 1.19 9.29 -24.97
N ARG A 453 1.56 9.38 -26.26
CA ARG A 453 2.87 9.93 -26.69
C ARG A 453 3.08 11.38 -26.26
N ALA A 454 2.09 12.27 -26.46
CA ALA A 454 2.22 13.69 -26.08
C ALA A 454 2.36 13.87 -24.55
N ILE A 455 1.66 13.05 -23.75
CA ILE A 455 1.78 13.07 -22.29
C ILE A 455 3.14 12.52 -21.83
N GLU A 456 3.70 11.51 -22.50
CA GLU A 456 5.05 11.02 -22.25
C GLU A 456 6.15 12.03 -22.65
N GLU A 457 5.99 12.71 -23.78
CA GLU A 457 6.87 13.80 -24.22
C GLU A 457 6.89 14.94 -23.19
N GLU A 458 5.73 15.38 -22.70
CA GLU A 458 5.65 16.38 -21.61
C GLU A 458 6.32 15.87 -20.32
N TRP A 459 6.22 14.58 -19.99
CA TRP A 459 6.91 14.02 -18.80
C TRP A 459 8.43 14.06 -18.97
N LYS A 460 8.95 13.72 -20.16
CA LYS A 460 10.38 13.80 -20.49
C LYS A 460 10.90 15.24 -20.43
N GLU A 461 10.19 16.19 -21.06
CA GLU A 461 10.51 17.63 -21.02
C GLU A 461 10.57 18.15 -19.58
N ARG A 462 9.55 17.82 -18.78
CA ARG A 462 9.46 18.19 -17.36
C ARG A 462 10.59 17.60 -16.52
N TRP A 463 11.04 16.39 -16.83
CA TRP A 463 12.16 15.76 -16.15
C TRP A 463 13.49 16.47 -16.45
N GLY A 464 13.76 16.72 -17.74
CA GLY A 464 14.96 17.44 -18.21
C GLY A 464 15.04 18.88 -17.70
N THR A 465 13.92 19.57 -17.55
CA THR A 465 13.87 20.94 -17.00
C THR A 465 13.95 21.00 -15.46
N SER A 466 13.84 19.88 -14.74
CA SER A 466 13.73 19.88 -13.27
C SER A 466 15.04 20.26 -12.54
N GLY A 467 15.09 21.46 -11.95
CA GLY A 467 16.25 21.92 -11.17
C GLY A 467 16.47 21.19 -9.83
N THR A 468 15.41 20.71 -9.20
CA THR A 468 15.46 20.13 -7.83
C THR A 468 16.10 18.74 -7.76
N SER A 469 16.29 18.08 -8.90
CA SER A 469 16.55 16.64 -9.02
C SER A 469 17.79 16.30 -9.85
N ARG A 470 18.66 17.28 -10.12
CA ARG A 470 19.79 17.18 -11.07
C ARG A 470 20.69 15.94 -10.89
N ARG A 471 21.00 15.51 -9.67
CA ARG A 471 21.75 14.26 -9.42
C ARG A 471 20.98 12.99 -9.85
N THR A 472 19.69 12.94 -9.59
CA THR A 472 18.87 11.80 -10.04
C THR A 472 18.71 11.84 -11.56
N PHE A 473 18.69 13.03 -12.17
CA PHE A 473 18.73 13.20 -13.62
C PHE A 473 20.06 12.74 -14.23
N SER A 474 21.22 13.04 -13.62
CA SER A 474 22.52 12.58 -14.13
C SER A 474 22.72 11.06 -14.06
N LEU A 475 22.02 10.37 -13.15
CA LEU A 475 22.03 8.91 -13.02
C LEU A 475 20.91 8.21 -13.80
N LEU A 476 19.80 8.91 -14.07
CA LEU A 476 18.61 8.41 -14.76
C LEU A 476 18.05 9.53 -15.67
N PRO A 477 18.72 9.86 -16.78
CA PRO A 477 18.31 10.95 -17.66
C PRO A 477 17.02 10.61 -18.42
N SER A 478 16.87 9.35 -18.84
CA SER A 478 15.73 8.86 -19.61
C SER A 478 14.76 8.06 -18.76
N ILE A 479 13.47 8.44 -18.84
CA ILE A 479 12.36 7.68 -18.24
C ILE A 479 12.17 6.34 -18.98
N ALA A 480 12.48 6.28 -20.28
CA ALA A 480 12.36 5.08 -21.09
C ALA A 480 13.42 4.02 -20.73
N GLU A 481 14.70 4.39 -20.63
CA GLU A 481 15.73 3.49 -20.10
C GLU A 481 15.37 3.01 -18.69
N ARG A 482 14.87 3.92 -17.84
CA ARG A 482 14.43 3.57 -16.49
C ARG A 482 13.24 2.59 -16.47
N LEU A 483 12.33 2.61 -17.44
CA LEU A 483 11.26 1.60 -17.63
C LEU A 483 11.85 0.22 -17.94
N GLU A 484 12.93 0.16 -18.72
CA GLU A 484 13.58 -1.08 -19.16
C GLU A 484 14.44 -1.73 -18.06
N LEU A 485 14.96 -0.94 -17.11
CA LEU A 485 15.71 -1.38 -15.92
C LEU A 485 14.82 -2.12 -14.89
N LYS A 486 14.23 -3.25 -15.29
CA LYS A 486 13.35 -4.12 -14.47
C LYS A 486 14.04 -4.73 -13.26
N HIS A 487 15.37 -4.90 -13.32
CA HIS A 487 16.17 -5.39 -12.20
C HIS A 487 16.33 -4.35 -11.08
N LEU A 488 16.22 -3.06 -11.40
CA LEU A 488 16.40 -1.95 -10.47
C LEU A 488 15.17 -1.77 -9.57
N LYS A 489 15.09 -2.56 -8.49
CA LYS A 489 14.04 -2.48 -7.48
C LYS A 489 14.32 -1.34 -6.48
N PRO A 490 13.52 -0.26 -6.45
CA PRO A 490 13.80 0.93 -5.64
C PRO A 490 13.59 0.68 -4.14
N SER A 491 14.65 0.22 -3.47
CA SER A 491 14.71 0.12 -2.00
C SER A 491 14.99 1.48 -1.36
N HIS A 492 14.70 1.61 -0.06
CA HIS A 492 14.97 2.81 0.75
C HIS A 492 16.40 3.35 0.56
N ARG A 493 17.41 2.49 0.75
CA ARG A 493 18.83 2.85 0.62
C ARG A 493 19.17 3.30 -0.81
N LEU A 494 18.67 2.58 -1.82
CA LEU A 494 18.91 2.90 -3.22
C LEU A 494 18.27 4.25 -3.61
N VAL A 495 17.04 4.52 -3.18
CA VAL A 495 16.36 5.80 -3.44
C VAL A 495 17.13 6.95 -2.81
N HIS A 496 17.70 6.78 -1.60
CA HIS A 496 18.53 7.80 -0.96
C HIS A 496 19.86 8.05 -1.69
N PHE A 497 20.52 6.98 -2.15
CA PHE A 497 21.76 7.04 -2.93
C PHE A 497 21.55 7.77 -4.28
N LEU A 498 20.53 7.37 -5.05
CA LEU A 498 20.14 7.99 -6.32
C LEU A 498 19.72 9.46 -6.19
N THR A 499 19.27 9.87 -5.00
CA THR A 499 18.79 11.24 -4.73
C THR A 499 19.76 12.11 -3.92
N GLY A 500 20.92 11.56 -3.54
CA GLY A 500 21.96 12.24 -2.76
C GLY A 500 21.45 12.85 -1.46
N LYS A 501 20.54 12.15 -0.77
CA LYS A 501 20.08 12.56 0.56
C LYS A 501 20.85 11.79 1.64
N ARG A 502 20.57 12.08 2.93
CA ARG A 502 21.13 11.31 4.05
C ARG A 502 20.89 9.80 3.84
N PRO A 503 21.66 8.88 4.43
CA PRO A 503 22.92 9.13 5.16
C PRO A 503 24.07 9.62 4.25
N TYR A 504 23.88 9.62 2.93
CA TYR A 504 24.91 9.94 1.93
C TYR A 504 25.10 11.44 1.61
N LYS A 505 24.31 12.31 2.25
CA LYS A 505 24.48 13.76 2.15
C LYS A 505 25.41 14.23 3.28
N ALA A 506 26.60 14.68 2.92
CA ALA A 506 27.50 15.36 3.85
C ALA A 506 27.00 16.78 4.21
N GLU A 507 27.59 17.33 5.28
CA GLU A 507 27.28 18.67 5.78
C GLU A 507 28.23 19.73 5.19
N SER A 508 29.43 19.31 4.77
CA SER A 508 30.38 20.06 3.92
C SER A 508 30.44 19.46 2.50
N PRO A 509 30.79 20.22 1.44
CA PRO A 509 31.12 19.68 0.12
C PRO A 509 32.38 18.78 0.11
N THR A 510 33.24 18.89 1.12
CA THR A 510 34.40 18.02 1.36
C THR A 510 34.13 17.06 2.52
N CYS A 511 34.65 15.85 2.41
CA CYS A 511 34.65 14.85 3.48
C CYS A 511 35.85 15.07 4.42
N GLU A 512 35.72 14.70 5.68
CA GLU A 512 36.81 14.76 6.68
C GLU A 512 38.03 13.91 6.25
N SER A 513 37.83 12.89 5.39
CA SER A 513 38.90 12.13 4.75
C SER A 513 39.44 12.75 3.43
N GLY A 514 39.26 14.05 3.20
CA GLY A 514 39.80 14.81 2.06
C GLY A 514 39.08 14.65 0.71
N GLY A 515 38.19 13.67 0.56
CA GLY A 515 37.46 13.42 -0.69
C GLY A 515 36.28 14.37 -0.94
N LEU A 516 35.85 14.46 -2.21
CA LEU A 516 34.57 15.09 -2.56
C LEU A 516 33.41 14.34 -1.91
N ALA A 517 32.50 15.05 -1.24
CA ALA A 517 31.51 14.44 -0.37
C ALA A 517 30.27 13.89 -1.10
N THR A 518 30.50 13.05 -2.11
CA THR A 518 29.49 12.40 -2.93
C THR A 518 28.97 11.10 -2.28
N PRO A 519 27.73 10.66 -2.60
CA PRO A 519 27.26 9.34 -2.19
C PRO A 519 28.11 8.18 -2.69
N GLU A 520 28.73 8.32 -3.86
CA GLU A 520 29.73 7.39 -4.39
C GLU A 520 30.92 7.27 -3.43
N HIS A 521 31.53 8.40 -3.05
CA HIS A 521 32.62 8.43 -2.07
C HIS A 521 32.20 7.82 -0.73
N VAL A 522 31.02 8.17 -0.20
CA VAL A 522 30.49 7.58 1.05
C VAL A 522 30.34 6.06 0.94
N VAL A 523 29.83 5.55 -0.18
CA VAL A 523 29.55 4.10 -0.37
C VAL A 523 30.80 3.29 -0.74
N LEU A 524 31.78 3.86 -1.44
CA LEU A 524 32.90 3.12 -2.04
C LEU A 524 34.27 3.41 -1.40
N GLU A 525 34.56 4.67 -1.05
CA GLU A 525 35.92 5.12 -0.70
C GLU A 525 36.06 5.54 0.77
N CYS A 526 35.20 6.43 1.28
CA CYS A 526 35.23 7.03 2.63
C CYS A 526 35.54 6.04 3.79
N PRO A 527 36.69 6.14 4.47
CA PRO A 527 37.08 5.25 5.57
C PRO A 527 36.18 5.35 6.80
N GLU A 528 35.75 6.55 7.18
CA GLU A 528 34.94 6.77 8.38
C GLU A 528 33.55 6.14 8.31
N LYS A 529 33.05 5.93 7.09
CA LYS A 529 31.72 5.38 6.81
C LYS A 529 31.78 3.88 6.50
N GLU A 530 32.90 3.21 6.72
CA GLU A 530 33.03 1.76 6.50
C GLU A 530 32.01 0.93 7.31
N LYS A 531 31.59 1.43 8.49
CA LYS A 531 30.48 0.87 9.30
C LYS A 531 29.08 0.96 8.66
N ILE A 532 28.95 1.62 7.50
CA ILE A 532 27.72 1.66 6.68
C ILE A 532 27.81 0.64 5.52
N ARG A 533 29.01 0.17 5.18
CA ARG A 533 29.27 -0.87 4.16
C ARG A 533 29.08 -2.28 4.71
N ARG A 534 29.53 -2.51 5.95
CA ARG A 534 29.35 -3.75 6.73
C ARG A 534 27.97 -3.79 7.38
#